data_AF-A0A8T1TIB8-F1
#
_entry.id   AF-A0A8T1TIB8-F1
#
_cell.length_a   1.000
_cell.length_b   1.000
_cell.length_c   1.000
_cell.angle_alpha   90.00
_cell.angle_beta   90.00
_cell.angle_gamma   90.00
#
_symmetry.space_group_name_H-M   'P 1'
#
loop_
_entity.id
_entity.type
_entity.pdbx_description
1 polymer ?
#
loop_
_entity_poly.entity_id
_entity_poly.type
_entity_poly.pdbx_seq_one_letter_code
_entity_poly.pdbx_strand_id
1 'polypeptide(L)'
;QNLATTLTVNSELIDWRRFLLTAAQPWPVPSVIQLLNTLHSFKAVDEAGSGFVTQEYYNQVDLCFKGSEDLKMPENPTDPLPFNRQEHLIMFFFILFADARKDPSQLDYTKMLLYFASHPDAVEGVYRALSIATGTYIHRRKEVSRPHVSLSHTDMLIKEEPLVEKEKILYCTDEGRISMATLQRVFHHEGSKAGDNHRFSGQQKTGSNNKHFRKIFEELGSEDLKPIPVTILLKHPFIQDLINNYQGYKLPDIKVILQRDEQTQSTDGEIYKDVKI
;
A
#
# COMPACT_ATOMS: atom_id res chain seq x y z
N GLN A 1 8.11 20.14 5.46
CA GLN A 1 8.07 19.06 4.44
C GLN A 1 7.24 19.56 3.28
N ASN A 2 7.72 19.46 2.04
CA ASN A 2 6.99 19.84 0.83
C ASN A 2 6.56 18.55 0.09
N LEU A 3 5.51 18.61 -0.74
CA LEU A 3 4.94 17.52 -1.52
C LEU A 3 6.00 16.65 -2.22
N ALA A 4 7.00 17.28 -2.86
CA ALA A 4 8.09 16.56 -3.52
C ALA A 4 8.85 15.65 -2.55
N THR A 5 9.28 16.16 -1.39
CA THR A 5 10.02 15.38 -0.38
C THR A 5 9.21 14.22 0.20
N THR A 6 7.89 14.36 0.26
CA THR A 6 7.00 13.30 0.75
C THR A 6 6.79 12.20 -0.29
N LEU A 7 6.93 12.51 -1.58
CA LEU A 7 6.67 11.58 -2.69
C LEU A 7 7.95 10.92 -3.25
N THR A 8 9.12 11.52 -3.05
CA THR A 8 10.44 10.97 -3.43
C THR A 8 10.92 9.88 -2.45
N VAL A 9 10.00 9.03 -1.99
CA VAL A 9 10.27 8.05 -0.93
C VAL A 9 11.36 7.06 -1.37
N ASN A 10 12.52 7.10 -0.70
CA ASN A 10 13.68 6.23 -0.95
C ASN A 10 14.27 6.30 -2.38
N SER A 11 13.95 7.35 -3.14
CA SER A 11 14.34 7.53 -4.54
C SER A 11 14.52 9.01 -4.86
N GLU A 12 15.40 9.36 -5.79
CA GLU A 12 15.50 10.73 -6.31
C GLU A 12 14.35 11.09 -7.27
N LEU A 13 13.58 10.08 -7.71
CA LEU A 13 12.45 10.22 -8.63
C LEU A 13 11.12 9.98 -7.93
N ILE A 14 10.10 10.73 -8.36
CA ILE A 14 8.71 10.54 -7.95
C ILE A 14 8.09 9.39 -8.78
N ASP A 15 7.49 8.43 -8.10
CA ASP A 15 6.63 7.44 -8.75
C ASP A 15 5.29 8.11 -9.11
N TRP A 16 5.10 8.35 -10.42
CA TRP A 16 3.91 9.03 -10.93
C TRP A 16 2.61 8.29 -10.61
N ARG A 17 2.63 6.94 -10.48
CA ARG A 17 1.44 6.18 -10.10
C ARG A 17 1.06 6.44 -8.65
N ARG A 18 2.04 6.54 -7.76
CA ARG A 18 1.80 6.93 -6.36
C ARG A 18 1.29 8.35 -6.26
N PHE A 19 1.87 9.25 -7.02
CA PHE A 19 1.41 10.64 -7.06
C PHE A 19 -0.06 10.71 -7.47
N LEU A 20 -0.44 10.10 -8.60
CA LEU A 20 -1.82 10.10 -9.08
C LEU A 20 -2.78 9.37 -8.14
N LEU A 21 -2.38 8.22 -7.58
CA LEU A 21 -3.18 7.50 -6.59
C LEU A 21 -3.44 8.36 -5.34
N THR A 22 -2.46 9.15 -4.91
CA THR A 22 -2.61 10.02 -3.74
C THR A 22 -3.43 11.26 -4.09
N ALA A 23 -3.25 11.83 -5.28
CA ALA A 23 -4.05 12.95 -5.77
C ALA A 23 -5.53 12.58 -5.95
N ALA A 24 -5.83 11.29 -6.19
CA ALA A 24 -7.20 10.77 -6.28
C ALA A 24 -7.90 10.61 -4.91
N GLN A 25 -7.26 10.97 -3.78
CA GLN A 25 -7.90 10.92 -2.47
C GLN A 25 -9.07 11.92 -2.32
N PRO A 26 -10.09 11.60 -1.50
CA PRO A 26 -10.21 10.39 -0.69
C PRO A 26 -10.69 9.20 -1.53
N TRP A 27 -10.10 8.03 -1.34
CA TRP A 27 -10.66 6.77 -1.81
C TRP A 27 -10.69 5.81 -0.61
N PRO A 28 -11.64 4.85 -0.55
CA PRO A 28 -11.77 3.99 0.62
C PRO A 28 -10.51 3.13 0.79
N VAL A 29 -9.78 3.33 1.88
CA VAL A 29 -8.53 2.59 2.14
C VAL A 29 -8.90 1.19 2.63
N PRO A 30 -8.49 0.11 1.93
CA PRO A 30 -8.92 -1.23 2.28
C PRO A 30 -8.27 -1.73 3.57
N SER A 31 -9.00 -2.54 4.34
CA SER A 31 -8.39 -3.40 5.35
C SER A 31 -7.50 -4.47 4.69
N VAL A 32 -6.59 -5.07 5.46
CA VAL A 32 -5.75 -6.16 4.95
C VAL A 32 -6.58 -7.38 4.51
N ILE A 33 -7.72 -7.64 5.18
CA ILE A 33 -8.64 -8.73 4.82
C ILE A 33 -9.32 -8.41 3.49
N GLN A 34 -9.76 -7.16 3.29
CA GLN A 34 -10.32 -6.73 2.01
C GLN A 34 -9.30 -6.86 0.87
N LEU A 35 -8.03 -6.48 1.09
CA LEU A 35 -6.95 -6.68 0.11
C LEU A 35 -6.76 -8.16 -0.25
N LEU A 36 -6.79 -9.06 0.74
CA LEU A 36 -6.64 -10.50 0.52
C LEU A 36 -7.85 -11.11 -0.19
N ASN A 37 -9.06 -10.67 0.15
CA ASN A 37 -10.29 -11.09 -0.55
C ASN A 37 -10.24 -10.65 -2.02
N THR A 38 -9.88 -9.39 -2.29
CA THR A 38 -9.72 -8.90 -3.66
C THR A 38 -8.61 -9.67 -4.41
N LEU A 39 -7.48 -9.99 -3.76
CA LEU A 39 -6.44 -10.83 -4.36
C LEU A 39 -6.97 -12.23 -4.73
N HIS A 40 -7.78 -12.84 -3.87
CA HIS A 40 -8.38 -14.15 -4.13
C HIS A 40 -9.36 -14.09 -5.30
N SER A 41 -10.22 -13.06 -5.35
CA SER A 41 -11.12 -12.83 -6.47
C SER A 41 -10.37 -12.66 -7.80
N PHE A 42 -9.25 -11.93 -7.82
CA PHE A 42 -8.41 -11.85 -9.02
C PHE A 42 -7.82 -13.20 -9.43
N LYS A 43 -7.32 -13.98 -8.46
CA LYS A 43 -6.81 -15.33 -8.73
C LYS A 43 -7.90 -16.28 -9.24
N ALA A 44 -9.16 -16.07 -8.86
CA ALA A 44 -10.27 -16.88 -9.33
C ALA A 44 -10.61 -16.62 -10.81
N VAL A 45 -10.41 -15.39 -11.30
CA VAL A 45 -10.63 -15.04 -12.72
C VAL A 45 -9.37 -15.19 -13.58
N ASP A 46 -8.18 -15.17 -13.00
CA ASP A 46 -6.90 -15.48 -13.67
C ASP A 46 -6.64 -16.99 -13.67
N GLU A 47 -7.42 -17.74 -14.45
CA GLU A 47 -7.30 -19.20 -14.57
C GLU A 47 -5.89 -19.65 -14.99
N ALA A 48 -5.18 -18.82 -15.75
CA ALA A 48 -3.82 -19.07 -16.20
C ALA A 48 -2.76 -18.87 -15.10
N GLY A 49 -3.12 -18.24 -13.96
CA GLY A 49 -2.19 -17.88 -12.90
C GLY A 49 -1.06 -16.95 -13.37
N SER A 50 -1.35 -16.13 -14.38
CA SER A 50 -0.37 -15.26 -15.04
C SER A 50 0.06 -14.07 -14.17
N GLY A 51 -0.76 -13.67 -13.20
CA GLY A 51 -0.62 -12.43 -12.46
C GLY A 51 -1.25 -11.22 -13.15
N PHE A 52 -1.94 -11.42 -14.29
CA PHE A 52 -2.50 -10.36 -15.11
C PHE A 52 -3.98 -10.59 -15.42
N VAL A 53 -4.75 -9.50 -15.50
CA VAL A 53 -6.15 -9.51 -15.92
C VAL A 53 -6.43 -8.44 -16.97
N THR A 54 -7.39 -8.71 -17.86
CA THR A 54 -7.92 -7.72 -18.81
C THR A 54 -8.97 -6.84 -18.13
N GLN A 55 -9.44 -5.80 -18.82
CA GLN A 55 -10.52 -4.94 -18.29
C GLN A 55 -11.81 -5.72 -18.03
N GLU A 56 -12.12 -6.69 -18.89
CA GLU A 56 -13.31 -7.54 -18.74
C GLU A 56 -13.28 -8.32 -17.43
N TYR A 57 -12.18 -9.03 -17.15
CA TYR A 57 -12.03 -9.78 -15.89
C TYR A 57 -11.88 -8.85 -14.67
N TYR A 58 -11.26 -7.68 -14.85
CA TYR A 58 -11.17 -6.69 -13.79
C TYR A 58 -12.54 -6.20 -13.33
N ASN A 59 -13.46 -5.94 -14.26
CA ASN A 59 -14.82 -5.49 -13.94
C ASN A 59 -15.67 -6.57 -13.23
N GLN A 60 -15.26 -7.84 -13.27
CA GLN A 60 -15.92 -8.92 -12.54
C GLN A 60 -15.46 -9.02 -11.08
N VAL A 61 -14.36 -8.35 -10.72
CA VAL A 61 -13.79 -8.39 -9.38
C VAL A 61 -14.28 -7.19 -8.58
N ASP A 62 -15.04 -7.47 -7.52
CA ASP A 62 -15.36 -6.47 -6.52
C ASP A 62 -14.08 -6.02 -5.80
N LEU A 63 -13.71 -4.75 -5.98
CA LEU A 63 -12.74 -4.11 -5.12
C LEU A 63 -13.33 -3.95 -3.71
N CYS A 64 -12.50 -3.51 -2.77
CA CYS A 64 -12.84 -3.19 -1.38
C CYS A 64 -13.95 -2.15 -1.16
N PHE A 65 -14.52 -1.60 -2.24
CA PHE A 65 -15.65 -0.69 -2.25
C PHE A 65 -16.43 -0.92 -3.55
N LYS A 66 -17.75 -0.77 -3.49
CA LYS A 66 -18.62 -0.93 -4.66
C LYS A 66 -19.05 0.42 -5.21
N GLY A 67 -19.16 0.51 -6.53
CA GLY A 67 -19.39 1.75 -7.25
C GLY A 67 -20.72 2.43 -6.94
N SER A 68 -21.78 1.71 -6.54
CA SER A 68 -23.14 2.22 -6.69
C SER A 68 -24.06 2.07 -5.48
N GLU A 69 -23.59 1.58 -4.33
CA GLU A 69 -24.50 1.17 -3.24
C GLU A 69 -25.15 2.35 -2.49
N ASP A 70 -24.62 3.58 -2.59
CA ASP A 70 -25.09 4.74 -1.82
C ASP A 70 -25.70 5.90 -2.64
N LEU A 71 -25.86 5.74 -3.96
CA LEU A 71 -26.42 6.81 -4.80
C LEU A 71 -27.95 6.88 -4.66
N LYS A 72 -28.42 7.78 -3.80
CA LYS A 72 -29.84 8.13 -3.73
C LYS A 72 -30.28 8.77 -5.03
N MET A 73 -31.23 8.13 -5.71
CA MET A 73 -31.87 8.74 -6.88
C MET A 73 -32.57 10.03 -6.46
N PRO A 74 -32.44 11.11 -7.24
CA PRO A 74 -33.17 12.34 -6.97
C PRO A 74 -34.68 12.06 -6.99
N GLU A 75 -35.40 12.63 -6.02
CA GLU A 75 -36.87 12.53 -5.98
C GLU A 75 -37.52 13.27 -7.16
N ASN A 76 -36.86 14.33 -7.65
CA ASN A 76 -37.28 15.07 -8.82
C ASN A 76 -36.57 14.54 -10.08
N PRO A 77 -37.30 14.07 -11.11
CA PRO A 77 -36.71 13.55 -12.34
C PRO A 77 -35.99 14.60 -13.20
N THR A 78 -36.10 15.88 -12.85
CA THR A 78 -35.39 16.98 -13.53
C THR A 78 -34.01 17.24 -12.94
N ASP A 79 -33.75 16.75 -11.72
CA ASP A 79 -32.47 16.93 -11.05
C ASP A 79 -31.41 16.01 -11.67
N PRO A 80 -30.15 16.46 -11.80
CA PRO A 80 -29.09 15.63 -12.34
C PRO A 80 -28.84 14.42 -11.43
N LEU A 81 -28.54 13.28 -12.05
CA LEU A 81 -28.13 12.09 -11.30
C LEU A 81 -26.86 12.40 -10.48
N PRO A 82 -26.75 11.84 -9.26
CA PRO A 82 -25.58 12.06 -8.43
C PRO A 82 -24.33 11.49 -9.12
N PHE A 83 -23.24 12.27 -9.09
CA PHE A 83 -21.98 11.88 -9.73
C PHE A 83 -21.40 10.62 -9.07
N ASN A 84 -21.28 9.54 -9.84
CA ASN A 84 -20.71 8.29 -9.35
C ASN A 84 -19.18 8.33 -9.30
N ARG A 85 -18.64 9.05 -8.32
CA ARG A 85 -17.20 9.14 -8.12
C ARG A 85 -16.55 7.76 -7.92
N GLN A 86 -17.26 6.82 -7.31
CA GLN A 86 -16.68 5.54 -6.93
C GLN A 86 -16.44 4.63 -8.13
N GLU A 87 -17.41 4.58 -9.06
CA GLU A 87 -17.27 3.90 -10.34
C GLU A 87 -16.14 4.51 -11.20
N HIS A 88 -16.05 5.84 -11.25
CA HIS A 88 -14.93 6.50 -11.94
C HIS A 88 -13.57 6.18 -11.33
N LEU A 89 -13.48 6.02 -9.99
CA LEU A 89 -12.25 5.58 -9.33
C LEU A 89 -11.86 4.14 -9.70
N ILE A 90 -12.83 3.22 -9.77
CA ILE A 90 -12.59 1.82 -10.20
C ILE A 90 -11.99 1.81 -11.60
N MET A 91 -12.62 2.52 -12.54
CA MET A 91 -12.12 2.63 -13.92
C MET A 91 -10.73 3.29 -13.97
N PHE A 92 -10.53 4.37 -13.19
CA PHE A 92 -9.25 5.06 -13.11
C PHE A 92 -8.13 4.14 -12.60
N PHE A 93 -8.39 3.29 -11.61
CA PHE A 93 -7.39 2.35 -11.11
C PHE A 93 -6.97 1.31 -12.16
N PHE A 94 -7.90 0.81 -12.98
CA PHE A 94 -7.52 -0.02 -14.11
C PHE A 94 -6.56 0.71 -15.04
N ILE A 95 -6.93 1.92 -15.48
CA ILE A 95 -6.12 2.74 -16.39
C ILE A 95 -4.73 3.06 -15.80
N LEU A 96 -4.67 3.32 -14.49
CA LEU A 96 -3.44 3.66 -13.79
C LEU A 96 -2.41 2.51 -13.81
N PHE A 97 -2.88 1.26 -13.70
CA PHE A 97 -2.03 0.08 -13.52
C PHE A 97 -1.93 -0.84 -14.74
N ALA A 98 -2.82 -0.71 -15.72
CA ALA A 98 -2.78 -1.49 -16.95
C ALA A 98 -1.64 -1.07 -17.89
N ASP A 99 -1.07 -2.04 -18.61
CA ASP A 99 -0.15 -1.78 -19.72
C ASP A 99 -0.93 -1.60 -21.03
N ALA A 100 -1.12 -0.34 -21.42
CA ALA A 100 -1.84 0.04 -22.63
C ALA A 100 -1.12 -0.33 -23.94
N ARG A 101 0.14 -0.82 -23.88
CA ARG A 101 0.86 -1.29 -25.07
C ARG A 101 0.46 -2.70 -25.48
N LYS A 102 -0.25 -3.43 -24.61
CA LYS A 102 -0.79 -4.75 -24.89
C LYS A 102 -2.21 -4.63 -25.43
N ASP A 103 -2.58 -5.57 -26.28
CA ASP A 103 -3.92 -5.71 -26.82
C ASP A 103 -4.45 -7.14 -26.56
N PRO A 104 -5.46 -7.31 -25.68
CA PRO A 104 -6.06 -6.28 -24.83
C PRO A 104 -5.10 -5.77 -23.74
N SER A 105 -5.38 -4.59 -23.19
CA SER A 105 -4.59 -4.04 -22.07
C SER A 105 -4.65 -4.96 -20.85
N GLN A 106 -3.50 -5.19 -20.21
CA GLN A 106 -3.38 -6.11 -19.07
C GLN A 106 -2.89 -5.40 -17.82
N LEU A 107 -3.54 -5.69 -16.69
CA LEU A 107 -3.23 -5.13 -15.37
C LEU A 107 -2.56 -6.19 -14.49
N ASP A 108 -1.40 -5.87 -13.92
CA ASP A 108 -0.77 -6.68 -12.87
C ASP A 108 -1.50 -6.42 -11.54
N TYR A 109 -2.40 -7.32 -11.16
CA TYR A 109 -3.27 -7.11 -10.00
C TYR A 109 -2.51 -7.20 -8.69
N THR A 110 -1.43 -7.99 -8.63
CA THR A 110 -0.58 -8.07 -7.43
C THR A 110 0.12 -6.73 -7.22
N LYS A 111 0.67 -6.16 -8.31
CA LYS A 111 1.32 -4.85 -8.26
C LYS A 111 0.34 -3.75 -7.87
N MET A 112 -0.85 -3.69 -8.45
CA MET A 112 -1.89 -2.73 -8.05
C MET A 112 -2.18 -2.84 -6.54
N LEU A 113 -2.40 -4.05 -6.02
CA LEU A 113 -2.68 -4.26 -4.61
C LEU A 113 -1.52 -3.85 -3.69
N LEU A 114 -0.27 -4.01 -4.12
CA LEU A 114 0.89 -3.48 -3.38
C LEU A 114 0.82 -1.96 -3.24
N TYR A 115 0.32 -1.20 -4.23
CA TYR A 115 0.10 0.24 -4.04
C TYR A 115 -0.98 0.51 -2.99
N PHE A 116 -2.06 -0.28 -2.97
CA PHE A 116 -3.13 -0.17 -1.97
C PHE A 116 -2.73 -0.65 -0.57
N ALA A 117 -1.60 -1.36 -0.45
CA ALA A 117 -0.98 -1.71 0.81
C ALA A 117 -0.40 -0.51 1.57
N SER A 118 -0.37 0.68 0.97
CA SER A 118 0.06 1.91 1.62
C SER A 118 -0.83 2.27 2.82
N HIS A 119 -0.22 2.67 3.93
CA HIS A 119 -0.91 2.94 5.20
C HIS A 119 -0.30 4.18 5.90
N PRO A 120 -1.05 4.91 6.74
CA PRO A 120 -0.49 6.03 7.51
C PRO A 120 0.68 5.63 8.43
N ASP A 121 0.72 4.39 8.89
CA ASP A 121 1.92 3.78 9.48
C ASP A 121 2.67 2.97 8.41
N ALA A 122 3.89 3.39 8.07
CA ALA A 122 4.70 2.77 7.02
C ALA A 122 5.01 1.30 7.33
N VAL A 123 5.26 0.98 8.60
CA VAL A 123 5.57 -0.40 9.03
C VAL A 123 4.36 -1.28 8.79
N GLU A 124 3.17 -0.81 9.19
CA GLU A 124 1.91 -1.51 8.92
C GLU A 124 1.70 -1.72 7.41
N GLY A 125 2.05 -0.72 6.60
CA GLY A 125 2.01 -0.83 5.15
C GLY A 125 2.89 -1.96 4.60
N VAL A 126 4.09 -2.16 5.18
CA VAL A 126 4.96 -3.29 4.82
C VAL A 126 4.33 -4.64 5.18
N TYR A 127 3.72 -4.78 6.37
CA TYR A 127 3.03 -6.01 6.76
C TYR A 127 1.83 -6.31 5.84
N ARG A 128 1.07 -5.29 5.44
CA ARG A 128 0.00 -5.42 4.44
C ARG A 128 0.55 -5.87 3.09
N ALA A 129 1.65 -5.29 2.64
CA ALA A 129 2.30 -5.64 1.38
C ALA A 129 2.85 -7.06 1.38
N LEU A 130 3.49 -7.48 2.47
CA LEU A 130 3.90 -8.87 2.66
C LEU A 130 2.70 -9.81 2.60
N SER A 131 1.58 -9.44 3.23
CA SER A 131 0.36 -10.27 3.23
C SER A 131 -0.17 -10.49 1.81
N ILE A 132 -0.20 -9.44 1.00
CA ILE A 132 -0.56 -9.54 -0.42
C ILE A 132 0.44 -10.43 -1.17
N ALA A 133 1.73 -10.22 -0.96
CA ALA A 133 2.78 -10.90 -1.71
C ALA A 133 2.84 -12.40 -1.42
N THR A 134 2.48 -12.84 -0.21
CA THR A 134 2.35 -14.26 0.13
C THR A 134 0.93 -14.79 -0.07
N GLY A 135 -0.06 -13.91 -0.20
CA GLY A 135 -1.48 -14.28 -0.25
C GLY A 135 -2.02 -14.81 1.07
N THR A 136 -1.34 -14.52 2.19
CA THR A 136 -1.70 -14.97 3.54
C THR A 136 -1.63 -13.79 4.48
N TYR A 137 -2.51 -13.71 5.48
CA TYR A 137 -2.43 -12.63 6.45
C TYR A 137 -1.18 -12.76 7.32
N ILE A 138 -0.32 -11.73 7.30
CA ILE A 138 0.89 -11.67 8.12
C ILE A 138 0.66 -10.63 9.22
N HIS A 139 0.48 -11.13 10.44
CA HIS A 139 0.20 -10.27 11.58
C HIS A 139 1.44 -9.52 12.06
N ARG A 140 1.31 -8.19 12.17
CA ARG A 140 2.27 -7.39 12.92
C ARG A 140 2.05 -7.63 14.41
N ARG A 141 2.96 -8.34 15.07
CA ARG A 141 3.00 -8.35 16.53
C ARG A 141 3.37 -6.95 17.00
N LYS A 142 2.39 -6.19 17.49
CA LYS A 142 2.70 -5.00 18.29
C LYS A 142 3.38 -5.48 19.56
N GLU A 143 4.59 -5.01 19.82
CA GLU A 143 5.17 -5.17 21.14
C GLU A 143 4.24 -4.48 22.12
N VAL A 144 3.55 -5.26 22.95
CA VAL A 144 2.87 -4.73 24.10
C VAL A 144 3.98 -4.21 24.99
N SER A 145 4.14 -2.89 25.04
CA SER A 145 4.97 -2.23 26.05
C SER A 145 4.59 -2.86 27.38
N ARG A 146 5.49 -3.65 27.98
CA ARG A 146 5.28 -4.26 29.29
C ARG A 146 4.81 -3.13 30.21
N PRO A 147 3.68 -3.27 30.91
CA PRO A 147 3.33 -2.31 31.94
C PRO A 147 4.50 -2.30 32.90
N HIS A 148 5.17 -1.16 33.05
CA HIS A 148 6.02 -0.95 34.20
C HIS A 148 5.10 -1.10 35.41
N VAL A 149 5.21 -2.25 36.09
CA VAL A 149 4.47 -2.54 37.31
C VAL A 149 4.95 -1.56 38.37
N SER A 150 4.28 -0.42 38.47
CA SER A 150 4.19 0.29 39.74
C SER A 150 3.01 -0.34 40.48
N LEU A 151 3.32 -1.13 41.50
CA LEU A 151 2.36 -1.70 42.42
C LEU A 151 1.64 -0.57 43.17
N SER A 152 0.38 -0.33 42.81
CA SER A 152 -0.62 0.17 43.75
C SER A 152 -1.98 -0.43 43.38
N HIS A 153 -2.46 -1.27 44.29
CA HIS A 153 -3.72 -1.99 44.26
C HIS A 153 -4.92 -1.12 43.89
N THR A 154 -5.77 -1.59 42.97
CA THR A 154 -7.22 -1.83 43.17
C THR A 154 -7.73 -2.59 41.94
N ASP A 155 -8.42 -3.70 42.17
CA ASP A 155 -9.07 -4.55 41.18
C ASP A 155 -9.99 -3.78 40.23
N MET A 156 -9.70 -3.86 38.93
CA MET A 156 -10.74 -3.91 37.90
C MET A 156 -10.32 -4.95 36.86
N LEU A 157 -11.02 -6.08 36.88
CA LEU A 157 -11.02 -7.10 35.82
C LEU A 157 -11.49 -6.46 34.51
N ILE A 158 -10.56 -5.88 33.76
CA ILE A 158 -10.77 -5.60 32.34
C ILE A 158 -10.59 -6.93 31.62
N LYS A 159 -11.72 -7.60 31.41
CA LYS A 159 -11.85 -8.71 30.49
C LYS A 159 -11.55 -8.15 29.10
N GLU A 160 -10.37 -8.45 28.55
CA GLU A 160 -10.05 -8.12 27.16
C GLU A 160 -11.03 -8.86 26.24
N GLU A 161 -12.02 -8.15 25.70
CA GLU A 161 -12.78 -8.63 24.55
C GLU A 161 -11.92 -8.42 23.30
N PRO A 162 -11.63 -9.47 22.51
CA PRO A 162 -11.03 -9.27 21.21
C PRO A 162 -12.12 -8.70 20.30
N LEU A 163 -12.01 -7.41 19.97
CA LEU A 163 -12.69 -6.80 18.82
C LEU A 163 -12.06 -7.33 17.53
N VAL A 164 -12.26 -8.62 17.29
CA VAL A 164 -12.12 -9.23 15.97
C VAL A 164 -13.54 -9.38 15.48
N GLU A 165 -13.96 -8.50 14.57
CA GLU A 165 -15.17 -8.71 13.79
C GLU A 165 -15.11 -10.12 13.20
N LYS A 166 -16.04 -10.96 13.64
CA LYS A 166 -16.16 -12.38 13.30
C LYS A 166 -16.68 -12.57 11.86
N GLU A 167 -16.25 -11.76 10.91
CA GLU A 167 -16.49 -12.02 9.49
C GLU A 167 -15.33 -12.84 8.93
N LYS A 168 -15.50 -14.17 9.01
CA LYS A 168 -14.82 -15.21 8.22
C LYS A 168 -13.30 -14.98 8.00
N ILE A 169 -12.53 -15.13 9.07
CA ILE A 169 -11.11 -15.46 8.99
C ILE A 169 -10.96 -16.91 8.49
N LEU A 170 -11.24 -17.17 7.21
CA LEU A 170 -11.13 -18.53 6.64
C LEU A 170 -9.71 -18.85 6.13
N TYR A 171 -8.81 -17.86 6.07
CA TYR A 171 -7.53 -17.97 5.33
C TYR A 171 -6.28 -17.57 6.12
N CYS A 172 -6.34 -17.48 7.45
CA CYS A 172 -5.15 -17.25 8.27
C CYS A 172 -4.44 -18.58 8.56
N THR A 173 -3.67 -19.09 7.60
CA THR A 173 -2.61 -20.03 7.93
C THR A 173 -1.36 -19.22 8.27
N ASP A 174 -0.84 -19.40 9.49
CA ASP A 174 0.36 -18.74 10.02
C ASP A 174 1.68 -19.07 9.26
N GLU A 175 1.58 -19.67 8.07
CA GLU A 175 2.71 -20.24 7.33
C GLU A 175 2.79 -19.73 5.88
N GLY A 176 2.57 -18.43 5.68
CA GLY A 176 2.97 -17.78 4.44
C GLY A 176 4.44 -18.08 4.14
N ARG A 177 4.72 -18.67 2.97
CA ARG A 177 6.09 -18.86 2.47
C ARG A 177 6.43 -17.75 1.50
N ILE A 178 7.65 -17.23 1.60
CA ILE A 178 8.12 -16.12 0.77
C ILE A 178 9.38 -16.51 0.02
N SER A 179 9.35 -16.32 -1.31
CA SER A 179 10.53 -16.46 -2.16
C SER A 179 11.35 -15.18 -2.17
N MET A 180 12.62 -15.27 -2.56
CA MET A 180 13.44 -14.07 -2.75
C MET A 180 12.84 -13.11 -3.79
N ALA A 181 12.27 -13.62 -4.88
CA ALA A 181 11.62 -12.81 -5.92
C ALA A 181 10.37 -12.07 -5.37
N THR A 182 9.60 -12.73 -4.52
CA THR A 182 8.44 -12.15 -3.84
C THR A 182 8.88 -11.05 -2.87
N LEU A 183 9.91 -11.29 -2.07
CA LEU A 183 10.47 -10.30 -1.15
C LEU A 183 11.02 -9.08 -1.91
N GLN A 184 11.71 -9.34 -3.02
CA GLN A 184 12.18 -8.27 -3.91
C GLN A 184 11.01 -7.45 -4.43
N ARG A 185 9.90 -8.06 -4.86
CA ARG A 185 8.72 -7.33 -5.34
C ARG A 185 8.12 -6.41 -4.27
N VAL A 186 8.18 -6.79 -2.99
CA VAL A 186 7.71 -5.95 -1.87
C VAL A 186 8.64 -4.74 -1.64
N PHE A 187 9.96 -4.93 -1.73
CA PHE A 187 10.94 -3.89 -1.37
C PHE A 187 11.60 -3.17 -2.56
N HIS A 188 11.27 -3.54 -3.80
CA HIS A 188 11.69 -2.80 -5.00
C HIS A 188 10.58 -1.85 -5.41
N HIS A 189 10.92 -0.56 -5.43
CA HIS A 189 10.20 0.40 -6.28
C HIS A 189 10.67 0.22 -7.71
N GLU A 190 9.72 0.26 -8.65
CA GLU A 190 10.03 0.22 -10.08
C GLU A 190 10.68 1.56 -10.47
N GLY A 191 11.99 1.66 -10.27
CA GLY A 191 12.83 2.51 -11.11
C GLY A 191 12.68 2.04 -12.55
N SER A 192 12.49 2.99 -13.47
CA SER A 192 12.22 2.74 -14.89
C SER A 192 13.08 1.62 -15.45
N LYS A 193 12.47 0.48 -15.80
CA LYS A 193 13.10 -0.55 -16.64
C LYS A 193 13.11 -0.17 -18.13
N ALA A 194 12.45 0.92 -18.51
CA ALA A 194 12.66 1.54 -19.82
C ALA A 194 13.98 2.29 -19.73
N GLY A 195 14.96 1.92 -20.58
CA GLY A 195 16.28 2.55 -20.64
C GLY A 195 16.15 4.07 -20.61
N ASP A 196 16.44 4.63 -19.45
CA ASP A 196 16.45 6.07 -19.25
C ASP A 196 17.75 6.59 -19.87
N ASN A 197 17.64 7.01 -21.14
CA ASN A 197 18.72 7.62 -21.91
C ASN A 197 19.03 9.07 -21.46
N HIS A 198 18.55 9.51 -20.29
CA HIS A 198 18.97 10.80 -19.75
C HIS A 198 20.37 10.71 -19.14
N ARG A 199 21.19 11.74 -19.40
CA ARG A 199 22.56 11.91 -18.86
C ARG A 199 22.64 11.91 -17.32
N PHE A 200 21.49 11.98 -16.64
CA PHE A 200 21.34 11.94 -15.19
C PHE A 200 20.79 10.61 -14.66
N SER A 201 20.76 9.54 -15.47
CA SER A 201 20.47 8.17 -15.00
C SER A 201 21.65 7.59 -14.20
N GLY A 202 22.16 8.39 -13.25
CA GLY A 202 23.16 8.01 -12.28
C GLY A 202 22.60 6.93 -11.39
N GLN A 203 22.95 5.68 -11.69
CA GLN A 203 23.07 4.59 -10.73
C GLN A 203 22.01 4.58 -9.62
N GLN A 204 20.72 4.44 -9.96
CA GLN A 204 19.78 3.95 -8.96
C GLN A 204 20.31 2.62 -8.44
N LYS A 205 20.37 2.48 -7.12
CA LYS A 205 20.89 1.31 -6.38
C LYS A 205 19.97 0.08 -6.54
N THR A 206 19.59 -0.26 -7.77
CA THR A 206 18.85 -1.47 -8.18
C THR A 206 19.56 -2.78 -7.80
N GLY A 207 20.72 -2.70 -7.13
CA GLY A 207 21.51 -3.83 -6.64
C GLY A 207 21.84 -3.87 -5.13
N SER A 208 21.41 -2.90 -4.30
CA SER A 208 21.92 -2.85 -2.91
C SER A 208 21.37 -3.99 -2.03
N ASN A 209 20.06 -4.23 -2.04
CA ASN A 209 19.45 -5.21 -1.13
C ASN A 209 19.48 -6.65 -1.67
N ASN A 210 19.71 -6.85 -2.97
CA ASN A 210 19.69 -8.19 -3.58
C ASN A 210 20.79 -9.11 -3.04
N LYS A 211 21.99 -8.55 -2.83
CA LYS A 211 23.09 -9.29 -2.20
C LYS A 211 22.76 -9.66 -0.75
N HIS A 212 22.14 -8.73 -0.03
CA HIS A 212 21.71 -8.94 1.35
C HIS A 212 20.60 -10.00 1.44
N PHE A 213 19.56 -9.93 0.59
CA PHE A 213 18.49 -10.92 0.57
C PHE A 213 19.00 -12.33 0.26
N ARG A 214 19.90 -12.48 -0.74
CA ARG A 214 20.52 -13.78 -1.02
C ARG A 214 21.24 -14.34 0.22
N LYS A 215 22.09 -13.52 0.84
CA LYS A 215 22.84 -13.91 2.06
C LYS A 215 21.91 -14.32 3.19
N ILE A 216 20.81 -13.59 3.40
CA ILE A 216 19.82 -13.90 4.44
C ILE A 216 19.14 -15.24 4.16
N PHE A 217 18.76 -15.53 2.92
CA PHE A 217 18.15 -16.81 2.58
C PHE A 217 19.13 -17.97 2.81
N GLU A 218 20.40 -17.80 2.45
CA GLU A 218 21.47 -18.77 2.74
C GLU A 218 21.68 -18.96 4.25
N GLU A 219 21.74 -17.87 5.04
CA GLU A 219 21.89 -17.88 6.51
C GLU A 219 20.70 -18.54 7.22
N LEU A 220 19.49 -18.40 6.68
CA LEU A 220 18.28 -19.02 7.20
C LEU A 220 18.09 -20.48 6.74
N GLY A 221 19.10 -21.07 6.09
CA GLY A 221 19.09 -22.48 5.68
C GLY A 221 18.22 -22.78 4.45
N SER A 222 17.98 -21.79 3.60
CA SER A 222 17.28 -22.01 2.33
C SER A 222 18.21 -22.70 1.33
N GLU A 223 18.03 -24.01 1.16
CA GLU A 223 18.64 -24.76 0.06
C GLU A 223 18.10 -24.22 -1.28
N ASP A 224 18.99 -23.91 -2.22
CA ASP A 224 18.65 -23.44 -3.58
C ASP A 224 17.70 -22.22 -3.63
N LEU A 225 17.71 -21.35 -2.61
CA LEU A 225 16.81 -20.19 -2.51
C LEU A 225 15.31 -20.56 -2.52
N LYS A 226 14.96 -21.78 -2.05
CA LYS A 226 13.57 -22.20 -1.85
C LYS A 226 12.82 -21.22 -0.93
N PRO A 227 11.52 -20.98 -1.17
CA PRO A 227 10.71 -20.10 -0.32
C PRO A 227 10.78 -20.53 1.15
N ILE A 228 11.01 -19.57 2.06
CA ILE A 228 11.09 -19.83 3.50
C ILE A 228 9.83 -19.32 4.22
N PRO A 229 9.50 -19.85 5.40
CA PRO A 229 8.43 -19.29 6.23
C PRO A 229 8.70 -17.82 6.57
N VAL A 230 7.70 -16.96 6.35
CA VAL A 230 7.79 -15.53 6.67
C VAL A 230 8.11 -15.31 8.14
N THR A 231 7.59 -16.16 9.03
CA THR A 231 7.83 -16.08 10.48
C THR A 231 9.30 -16.24 10.85
N ILE A 232 10.09 -16.96 10.05
CA ILE A 232 11.54 -17.08 10.20
C ILE A 232 12.22 -15.83 9.64
N LEU A 233 11.83 -15.39 8.44
CA LEU A 233 12.37 -14.18 7.81
C LEU A 233 12.20 -12.93 8.69
N LEU A 234 11.03 -12.75 9.31
CA LEU A 234 10.71 -11.60 10.17
C LEU A 234 11.49 -11.54 11.49
N LYS A 235 12.14 -12.64 11.89
CA LYS A 235 13.05 -12.65 13.06
C LYS A 235 14.46 -12.15 12.71
N HIS A 236 14.78 -12.05 11.43
CA HIS A 236 16.13 -11.66 11.00
C HIS A 236 16.38 -10.16 11.26
N PRO A 237 17.47 -9.77 11.94
CA PRO A 237 17.71 -8.36 12.33
C PRO A 237 17.72 -7.38 11.17
N PHE A 238 18.34 -7.75 10.04
CA PHE A 238 18.32 -6.92 8.82
C PHE A 238 16.90 -6.71 8.28
N ILE A 239 16.03 -7.72 8.36
CA ILE A 239 14.66 -7.61 7.86
C ILE A 239 13.84 -6.71 8.76
N GLN A 240 14.03 -6.81 10.08
CA GLN A 240 13.38 -5.91 11.04
C GLN A 240 13.80 -4.46 10.83
N ASP A 241 15.10 -4.20 10.70
CA ASP A 241 15.63 -2.86 10.40
C ASP A 241 15.09 -2.33 9.06
N LEU A 242 15.10 -3.17 8.03
CA LEU A 242 14.53 -2.81 6.72
C LEU A 242 13.05 -2.45 6.84
N ILE A 243 12.24 -3.26 7.51
CA ILE A 243 10.80 -2.98 7.70
C ILE A 243 10.59 -1.65 8.44
N ASN A 244 11.35 -1.42 9.51
CA ASN A 244 11.20 -0.22 10.35
C ASN A 244 11.60 1.07 9.63
N ASN A 245 12.58 0.99 8.71
CA ASN A 245 13.08 2.14 7.98
C ASN A 245 12.44 2.31 6.59
N TYR A 246 11.70 1.32 6.08
CA TYR A 246 11.12 1.36 4.74
C TYR A 246 9.88 2.25 4.66
N GLN A 247 10.08 3.49 4.20
CA GLN A 247 8.99 4.45 4.00
C GLN A 247 8.13 4.15 2.76
N GLY A 248 8.51 3.17 1.94
CA GLY A 248 7.86 2.89 0.66
C GLY A 248 6.39 2.46 0.76
N TYR A 249 5.83 2.17 1.92
CA TYR A 249 4.38 1.96 2.09
C TYR A 249 3.71 3.00 2.98
N LYS A 250 4.35 4.16 3.18
CA LYS A 250 3.71 5.31 3.82
C LYS A 250 2.69 5.93 2.87
N LEU A 251 1.43 5.99 3.28
CA LEU A 251 0.40 6.74 2.57
C LEU A 251 0.54 8.24 2.90
N PRO A 252 0.81 9.12 1.93
CA PRO A 252 0.89 10.55 2.19
C PRO A 252 -0.51 11.14 2.40
N ASP A 253 -0.61 12.12 3.29
CA ASP A 253 -1.80 12.98 3.41
C ASP A 253 -1.56 14.29 2.64
N ILE A 254 -1.94 14.31 1.36
CA ILE A 254 -1.72 15.48 0.51
C ILE A 254 -2.57 16.67 0.95
N LYS A 255 -3.75 16.45 1.56
CA LYS A 255 -4.60 17.56 2.01
C LYS A 255 -3.91 18.38 3.08
N VAL A 256 -3.30 17.72 4.06
CA VAL A 256 -2.52 18.39 5.12
C VAL A 256 -1.31 19.12 4.55
N ILE A 257 -0.69 18.62 3.48
CA ILE A 257 0.45 19.29 2.83
C ILE A 257 -0.03 20.56 2.15
N LEU A 258 -1.06 20.48 1.31
CA LEU A 258 -1.58 21.62 0.55
C LEU A 258 -2.16 22.73 1.45
N GLN A 259 -2.87 22.36 2.52
CA GLN A 259 -3.45 23.32 3.47
C GLN A 259 -2.39 24.09 4.26
N ARG A 260 -1.22 23.51 4.54
CA ARG A 260 -0.14 24.21 5.25
C ARG A 260 0.52 25.28 4.38
N ASP A 261 0.65 25.03 3.07
CA ASP A 261 1.23 26.01 2.16
C ASP A 261 0.32 27.26 2.04
N GLU A 262 -1.01 27.07 2.04
CA GLU A 262 -1.98 28.18 2.06
C GLU A 262 -1.88 29.01 3.35
N GLN A 263 -1.72 28.35 4.51
CA GLN A 263 -1.62 29.04 5.80
C GLN A 263 -0.33 29.86 5.94
N THR A 264 0.76 29.38 5.34
CA THR A 264 2.06 30.08 5.34
C THR A 264 2.03 31.32 4.41
N GLN A 265 1.28 31.26 3.31
CA GLN A 265 1.07 32.41 2.42
C GLN A 265 0.11 33.46 3.01
N SER A 266 -0.87 33.04 3.82
CA SER A 266 -1.82 33.96 4.48
C SER A 266 -1.15 34.86 5.52
N THR A 267 -0.10 34.41 6.20
CA THR A 267 0.62 35.19 7.22
C THR A 267 1.56 36.25 6.64
N ASP A 268 2.03 36.10 5.40
CA ASP A 268 2.88 37.11 4.75
C ASP A 268 2.06 38.30 4.18
N GLY A 269 0.74 38.16 4.08
CA GLY A 269 -0.16 39.21 3.58
C GLY A 269 -0.58 40.27 4.60
N GLU A 270 -0.34 40.07 5.90
CA GLU A 270 -0.82 40.97 6.96
C GLU A 270 0.20 42.03 7.43
N ILE A 271 1.47 41.97 6.97
CA ILE A 271 2.52 42.89 7.44
C ILE A 271 2.46 44.28 6.76
N TYR A 272 1.65 44.47 5.71
CA TYR A 272 1.57 45.73 4.94
C TYR A 272 0.27 46.52 5.13
N LYS A 273 -0.24 46.68 6.36
CA LYS A 273 -1.41 47.53 6.59
C LYS A 273 -1.28 48.71 7.55
N ASP A 274 -0.17 48.90 8.24
CA ASP A 274 -0.02 50.07 9.12
C ASP A 274 1.25 50.87 8.86
N VAL A 275 1.25 51.61 7.74
CA VAL A 275 1.97 52.89 7.65
C VAL A 275 1.05 53.89 6.95
N LYS A 276 0.31 54.67 7.73
CA LYS A 276 -0.31 55.92 7.26
C LYS A 276 0.72 57.04 7.41
N ILE A 277 0.96 57.72 6.28
CA ILE A 277 1.71 58.99 6.14
C ILE A 277 0.99 60.10 6.90
#